data_AF-A0A4Q3T9W6-F1
#
_entry.id   AF-A0A4Q3T9W6-F1
#
_cell.length_a   1.000
_cell.length_b   1.000
_cell.length_c   1.000
_cell.angle_alpha   90.00
_cell.angle_beta   90.00
_cell.angle_gamma   90.00
#
_symmetry.space_group_name_H-M   'P 1'
#
loop_
_entity.id
_entity.type
_entity.pdbx_description
1 polymer ?
#
loop_
_entity_poly.entity_id
_entity_poly.type
_entity_poly.pdbx_seq_one_letter_code
_entity_poly.pdbx_strand_id
1 'polypeptide(L)'
;MTDVDGLELVLESLIDLANALKDFDQNVRLVWADRSRTEYASLIPVGQLLQHISGAEPLGQELAQLGARATALASRNQTATAMAPEIEQLEADRRSLLARLKEVTANPEVETFITAVTRGQATLQLVTPGVLGWLGERGALAAFKVNG
;
A
#
# COMPACT_ATOMS: atom_id res chain seq x y z
N MET A 1 -57.61 8.41 10.06
CA MET A 1 -56.64 9.51 9.82
C MET A 1 -55.32 9.06 10.43
N THR A 2 -54.77 7.97 9.88
CA THR A 2 -53.74 7.15 10.55
C THR A 2 -52.83 6.42 9.55
N ASP A 3 -53.09 6.56 8.25
CA ASP A 3 -52.39 5.85 7.17
C ASP A 3 -51.42 6.79 6.43
N VAL A 4 -51.73 8.09 6.38
CA VAL A 4 -50.87 9.12 5.77
C VAL A 4 -49.65 9.41 6.64
N ASP A 5 -49.83 9.60 7.96
CA ASP A 5 -48.74 9.83 8.91
C ASP A 5 -47.76 8.64 8.97
N GLY A 6 -48.26 7.41 8.79
CA GLY A 6 -47.43 6.20 8.74
C GLY A 6 -46.58 6.12 7.47
N LEU A 7 -47.13 6.54 6.32
CA LEU A 7 -46.40 6.61 5.05
C LEU A 7 -45.33 7.71 5.07
N GLU A 8 -45.61 8.85 5.71
CA GLU A 8 -44.65 9.96 5.86
C GLU A 8 -43.44 9.53 6.70
N LEU A 9 -43.67 8.88 7.84
CA LEU A 9 -42.59 8.31 8.67
C LEU A 9 -41.73 7.27 7.94
N VAL A 10 -42.35 6.43 7.10
CA VAL A 10 -41.61 5.44 6.28
C VAL A 10 -40.77 6.14 5.22
N LEU A 11 -41.30 7.19 4.57
CA LEU A 11 -40.56 7.97 3.58
C LEU A 11 -39.36 8.68 4.20
N GLU A 12 -39.53 9.31 5.37
CA GLU A 12 -38.43 9.92 6.12
C GLU A 12 -37.34 8.90 6.45
N SER A 13 -37.74 7.72 6.96
CA SER A 13 -36.80 6.65 7.30
C SER A 13 -36.01 6.13 6.08
N LEU A 14 -36.65 6.06 4.91
CA LEU A 14 -35.99 5.63 3.67
C LEU A 14 -35.00 6.68 3.15
N ILE A 15 -35.33 7.97 3.29
CA ILE A 15 -34.43 9.06 2.94
C ILE A 15 -33.19 9.05 3.84
N ASP A 16 -33.39 8.87 5.15
CA ASP A 16 -32.30 8.78 6.12
C ASP A 16 -31.39 7.59 5.85
N LEU A 17 -31.97 6.41 5.56
CA LEU A 17 -31.19 5.23 5.18
C LEU A 17 -30.40 5.47 3.89
N ALA A 18 -31.00 6.07 2.87
CA ALA A 18 -30.32 6.36 1.61
C ALA A 18 -29.15 7.33 1.81
N ASN A 19 -29.32 8.36 2.65
CA ASN A 19 -28.27 9.29 3.01
C ASN A 19 -27.15 8.59 3.79
N ALA A 20 -27.49 7.78 4.80
CA ALA A 20 -26.51 7.03 5.57
C ALA A 20 -25.69 6.05 4.71
N LEU A 21 -26.32 5.36 3.74
CA LEU A 21 -25.62 4.47 2.81
C LEU A 21 -24.67 5.25 1.89
N LYS A 22 -25.09 6.43 1.42
CA LYS A 22 -24.24 7.31 0.60
C LYS A 22 -23.02 7.80 1.39
N ASP A 23 -23.22 8.21 2.64
CA ASP A 23 -22.14 8.68 3.51
C ASP A 23 -21.18 7.54 3.85
N PHE A 24 -21.69 6.34 4.14
CA PHE A 24 -20.88 5.15 4.34
C PHE A 24 -20.01 4.83 3.12
N ASP A 25 -20.61 4.82 1.93
CA ASP A 25 -19.93 4.58 0.66
C ASP A 25 -18.83 5.61 0.37
N GLN A 26 -19.07 6.90 0.67
CA GLN A 26 -18.06 7.95 0.61
C GLN A 26 -16.92 7.74 1.61
N ASN A 27 -17.25 7.42 2.85
CA ASN A 27 -16.26 7.23 3.91
C ASN A 27 -15.32 6.07 3.60
N VAL A 28 -15.84 4.93 3.12
CA VAL A 28 -14.99 3.79 2.74
C VAL A 28 -14.02 4.17 1.62
N ARG A 29 -14.49 4.91 0.60
CA ARG A 29 -13.61 5.41 -0.48
C ARG A 29 -12.53 6.34 0.03
N LEU A 30 -12.87 7.25 0.94
CA LEU A 30 -11.92 8.19 1.52
C LEU A 30 -10.85 7.47 2.36
N VAL A 31 -11.27 6.53 3.21
CA VAL A 31 -10.35 5.70 4.00
C VAL A 31 -9.43 4.90 3.09
N TRP A 32 -9.96 4.30 2.02
CA TRP A 32 -9.14 3.57 1.07
C TRP A 32 -8.13 4.47 0.34
N ALA A 33 -8.55 5.68 -0.06
CA ALA A 33 -7.67 6.64 -0.73
C ALA A 33 -6.53 7.10 0.18
N ASP A 34 -6.81 7.37 1.45
CA ASP A 34 -5.78 7.71 2.45
C ASP A 34 -4.81 6.55 2.66
N ARG A 35 -5.33 5.34 2.89
CA ARG A 35 -4.51 4.15 3.08
C ARG A 35 -3.65 3.81 1.87
N SER A 36 -4.19 3.98 0.66
CA SER A 36 -3.43 3.80 -0.58
C SER A 36 -2.24 4.77 -0.65
N ARG A 37 -2.41 6.01 -0.19
CA ARG A 37 -1.36 7.02 -0.16
C ARG A 37 -0.31 6.76 0.93
N THR A 38 -0.74 6.33 2.11
CA THR A 38 0.13 6.21 3.29
C THR A 38 0.83 4.85 3.39
N GLU A 39 0.18 3.76 2.98
CA GLU A 39 0.69 2.39 3.16
C GLU A 39 1.09 1.69 1.85
N TYR A 40 0.45 2.00 0.72
CA TYR A 40 0.68 1.29 -0.55
C TYR A 40 1.58 2.06 -1.52
N ALA A 41 1.49 3.38 -1.56
CA ALA A 41 2.29 4.20 -2.48
C ALA A 41 3.80 3.99 -2.27
N SER A 42 4.24 3.79 -1.03
CA SER A 42 5.64 3.51 -0.70
C SER A 42 6.13 2.15 -1.20
N LEU A 43 5.22 1.19 -1.48
CA LEU A 43 5.61 -0.13 -2.00
C LEU A 43 6.13 -0.05 -3.45
N ILE A 44 5.74 0.99 -4.21
CA ILE A 44 6.21 1.22 -5.58
C ILE A 44 7.73 1.45 -5.60
N PRO A 45 8.27 2.50 -4.93
CA PRO A 45 9.72 2.71 -4.92
C PRO A 45 10.48 1.60 -4.20
N VAL A 46 9.90 0.96 -3.16
CA VAL A 46 10.53 -0.23 -2.53
C VAL A 46 10.68 -1.33 -3.57
N GLY A 47 9.61 -1.63 -4.30
CA GLY A 47 9.62 -2.66 -5.32
C GLY A 47 10.59 -2.37 -6.45
N GLN A 48 10.63 -1.12 -6.94
CA GLN A 48 11.59 -0.68 -7.95
C GLN A 48 13.05 -0.83 -7.49
N LEU A 49 13.34 -0.51 -6.22
CA LEU A 49 14.68 -0.72 -5.66
C LEU A 49 15.06 -2.20 -5.68
N LEU A 50 14.18 -3.07 -5.18
CA LEU A 50 14.43 -4.52 -5.09
C LEU A 50 14.57 -5.19 -6.47
N GLN A 51 13.96 -4.63 -7.52
CA GLN A 51 14.16 -5.09 -8.91
C GLN A 51 15.61 -4.94 -9.41
N HIS A 52 16.42 -4.12 -8.74
CA HIS A 52 17.84 -3.93 -9.06
C HIS A 52 18.78 -4.77 -8.17
N ILE A 53 18.23 -5.65 -7.33
CA ILE A 53 18.96 -6.43 -6.35
C ILE A 53 18.83 -7.92 -6.69
N SER A 54 19.97 -8.58 -6.94
CA SER A 54 19.96 -9.98 -7.35
C SER A 54 19.32 -10.89 -6.29
N GLY A 55 18.38 -11.70 -6.75
CA GLY A 55 17.59 -12.61 -5.90
C GLY A 55 16.43 -11.94 -5.17
N ALA A 56 16.16 -10.65 -5.39
CA ALA A 56 15.01 -9.93 -4.84
C ALA A 56 14.09 -9.36 -5.94
N GLU A 57 14.40 -9.57 -7.21
CA GLU A 57 13.71 -8.96 -8.34
C GLU A 57 12.24 -9.37 -8.45
N PRO A 58 11.87 -10.66 -8.31
CA PRO A 58 10.47 -11.07 -8.35
C PRO A 58 9.65 -10.41 -7.24
N LEU A 59 10.19 -10.38 -6.02
CA LEU A 59 9.55 -9.71 -4.89
C LEU A 59 9.40 -8.20 -5.15
N GLY A 60 10.42 -7.58 -5.74
CA GLY A 60 10.38 -6.17 -6.12
C GLY A 60 9.30 -5.86 -7.16
N GLN A 61 9.14 -6.73 -8.14
CA GLN A 61 8.07 -6.61 -9.15
C GLN A 61 6.68 -6.72 -8.49
N GLU A 62 6.48 -7.71 -7.64
CA GLU A 62 5.22 -7.95 -6.94
C GLU A 62 4.85 -6.79 -6.01
N LEU A 63 5.79 -6.25 -5.24
CA LEU A 63 5.58 -5.08 -4.37
C LEU A 63 5.20 -3.83 -5.16
N ALA A 64 5.89 -3.58 -6.28
CA ALA A 64 5.59 -2.43 -7.13
C ALA A 64 4.20 -2.55 -7.76
N GLN A 65 3.84 -3.74 -8.24
CA GLN A 65 2.50 -4.02 -8.78
C GLN A 65 1.41 -3.89 -7.72
N LEU A 66 1.65 -4.35 -6.50
CA LEU A 66 0.71 -4.21 -5.40
C LEU A 66 0.40 -2.73 -5.11
N GLY A 67 1.45 -1.91 -4.98
CA GLY A 67 1.29 -0.47 -4.76
C GLY A 67 0.56 0.23 -5.89
N ALA A 68 0.87 -0.13 -7.15
CA ALA A 68 0.19 0.40 -8.33
C ALA A 68 -1.29 0.01 -8.39
N ARG A 69 -1.62 -1.26 -8.12
CA ARG A 69 -3.01 -1.76 -8.08
C ARG A 69 -3.85 -1.04 -7.02
N ALA A 70 -3.30 -0.88 -5.81
CA ALA A 70 -4.01 -0.18 -4.74
C ALA A 70 -4.27 1.29 -5.07
N THR A 71 -3.26 1.98 -5.61
CA THR A 71 -3.37 3.38 -6.05
C THR A 71 -4.37 3.54 -7.20
N ALA A 72 -4.38 2.59 -8.13
CA ALA A 72 -5.34 2.58 -9.23
C ALA A 72 -6.77 2.38 -8.71
N LEU A 73 -6.97 1.44 -7.77
CA LEU A 73 -8.29 1.21 -7.15
C LEU A 73 -8.82 2.46 -6.45
N ALA A 74 -7.96 3.22 -5.77
CA ALA A 74 -8.34 4.49 -5.14
C ALA A 74 -8.76 5.58 -6.13
N SER A 75 -8.34 5.48 -7.39
CA SER A 75 -8.65 6.46 -8.44
C SER A 75 -9.89 6.09 -9.27
N ARG A 76 -10.44 4.88 -9.11
CA ARG A 76 -11.61 4.42 -9.86
C ARG A 76 -12.88 5.03 -9.30
N ASN A 77 -13.79 5.43 -10.20
CA ASN A 77 -15.13 5.87 -9.81
C ASN A 77 -16.06 4.64 -9.67
N GLN A 78 -16.06 4.02 -8.50
CA GLN A 78 -16.87 2.84 -8.17
C GLN A 78 -17.38 2.90 -6.73
N THR A 79 -18.39 2.08 -6.41
CA THR A 79 -18.92 1.99 -5.04
C THR A 79 -17.97 1.21 -4.13
N ALA A 80 -18.02 1.50 -2.85
CA ALA A 80 -17.30 0.78 -1.80
C ALA A 80 -17.55 -0.73 -1.86
N THR A 81 -18.81 -1.14 -2.10
CA THR A 81 -19.18 -2.55 -2.24
C THR A 81 -18.47 -3.22 -3.42
N ALA A 82 -18.32 -2.51 -4.54
CA ALA A 82 -17.58 -3.02 -5.69
C ALA A 82 -16.06 -3.06 -5.46
N MET A 83 -15.53 -2.21 -4.58
CA MET A 83 -14.10 -2.22 -4.20
C MET A 83 -13.76 -3.34 -3.21
N ALA A 84 -14.72 -3.75 -2.37
CA ALA A 84 -14.45 -4.61 -1.21
C ALA A 84 -13.67 -5.91 -1.52
N PRO A 85 -14.00 -6.70 -2.58
CA PRO A 85 -13.25 -7.91 -2.89
C PRO A 85 -11.79 -7.61 -3.30
N GLU A 86 -11.56 -6.52 -4.03
CA GLU A 86 -10.20 -6.13 -4.45
C GLU A 86 -9.40 -5.60 -3.26
N ILE A 87 -10.02 -4.84 -2.35
CA ILE A 87 -9.39 -4.41 -1.09
C ILE A 87 -8.95 -5.63 -0.26
N GLU A 88 -9.83 -6.62 -0.09
CA GLU A 88 -9.51 -7.84 0.66
C GLU A 88 -8.31 -8.59 0.06
N GLN A 89 -8.29 -8.74 -1.27
CA GLN A 89 -7.15 -9.35 -1.95
C GLN A 89 -5.86 -8.54 -1.77
N LEU A 90 -5.93 -7.21 -1.90
CA LEU A 90 -4.77 -6.34 -1.73
C LEU A 90 -4.20 -6.39 -0.30
N GLU A 91 -5.04 -6.57 0.72
CA GLU A 91 -4.59 -6.76 2.12
C GLU A 91 -3.95 -8.14 2.34
N ALA A 92 -4.48 -9.19 1.70
CA ALA A 92 -3.87 -10.52 1.72
C ALA A 92 -2.49 -10.51 1.03
N ASP A 93 -2.41 -9.95 -0.17
CA ASP A 93 -1.17 -9.79 -0.94
C ASP A 93 -0.14 -8.99 -0.13
N ARG A 94 -0.56 -7.87 0.48
CA ARG A 94 0.33 -7.02 1.28
C ARG A 94 0.94 -7.78 2.46
N ARG A 95 0.13 -8.52 3.22
CA ARG A 95 0.63 -9.31 4.36
C ARG A 95 1.66 -10.36 3.91
N SER A 96 1.38 -11.07 2.82
CA SER A 96 2.28 -12.08 2.27
C SER A 96 3.61 -11.46 1.80
N LEU A 97 3.54 -10.38 1.02
CA LEU A 97 4.72 -9.75 0.46
C LEU A 97 5.59 -9.05 1.52
N LEU A 98 4.99 -8.43 2.54
CA LEU A 98 5.76 -7.84 3.63
C LEU A 98 6.43 -8.90 4.51
N ALA A 99 5.83 -10.08 4.68
CA ALA A 99 6.49 -11.20 5.36
C ALA A 99 7.71 -11.68 4.57
N ARG A 100 7.57 -11.86 3.26
CA ARG A 100 8.69 -12.23 2.36
C ARG A 100 9.76 -11.16 2.31
N LEU A 101 9.38 -9.88 2.34
CA LEU A 101 10.33 -8.77 2.41
C LEU A 101 11.18 -8.88 3.68
N LYS A 102 10.56 -9.14 4.82
CA LYS A 102 11.27 -9.33 6.08
C LYS A 102 12.23 -10.52 6.07
N GLU A 103 11.86 -11.61 5.38
CA GLU A 103 12.75 -12.77 5.19
C GLU A 103 13.95 -12.45 4.28
N VAL A 104 13.74 -11.65 3.22
CA VAL A 104 14.81 -11.24 2.30
C VAL A 104 15.75 -10.23 2.94
N THR A 105 15.22 -9.33 3.78
CA THR A 105 16.02 -8.31 4.45
C THR A 105 16.71 -8.84 5.70
N ALA A 106 16.08 -9.75 6.46
CA ALA A 106 16.55 -10.53 7.64
C ALA A 106 17.54 -9.84 8.61
N ASN A 107 17.69 -8.53 8.50
CA ASN A 107 18.63 -7.67 9.17
C ASN A 107 17.91 -6.32 9.36
N PRO A 108 17.67 -5.90 10.61
CA PRO A 108 17.00 -4.64 10.91
C PRO A 108 17.69 -3.40 10.30
N GLU A 109 19.00 -3.45 10.10
CA GLU A 109 19.77 -2.37 9.46
C GLU A 109 19.39 -2.25 7.98
N VAL A 110 19.21 -3.37 7.28
CA VAL A 110 18.78 -3.43 5.87
C VAL A 110 17.35 -2.92 5.72
N GLU A 111 16.46 -3.31 6.62
CA GLU A 111 15.07 -2.84 6.62
C GLU A 111 14.97 -1.32 6.83
N THR A 112 15.77 -0.79 7.78
CA THR A 112 15.87 0.65 8.04
C THR A 112 16.42 1.39 6.82
N PHE A 113 17.47 0.85 6.19
CA PHE A 113 18.06 1.42 5.00
C PHE A 113 17.07 1.47 3.83
N ILE A 114 16.41 0.37 3.49
CA ILE A 114 15.41 0.31 2.40
C ILE A 114 14.25 1.28 2.66
N THR A 115 13.78 1.37 3.91
CA THR A 115 12.75 2.33 4.29
C THR A 115 13.21 3.77 4.09
N ALA A 116 14.46 4.09 4.43
CA ALA A 116 15.00 5.42 4.23
C ALA A 116 15.23 5.77 2.75
N VAL A 117 15.72 4.81 1.94
CA VAL A 117 15.92 4.99 0.49
C VAL A 117 14.59 5.37 -0.17
N THR A 118 13.53 4.68 0.20
CA THR A 118 12.21 4.84 -0.44
C THR A 118 11.49 6.11 -0.02
N ARG A 119 11.88 6.70 1.12
CA ARG A 119 11.44 8.03 1.57
C ARG A 119 12.33 9.17 1.07
N GLY A 120 13.39 8.88 0.30
CA GLY A 120 14.38 9.88 -0.08
C GLY A 120 15.17 10.44 1.11
N GLN A 121 15.21 9.69 2.23
CA GLN A 121 15.85 10.05 3.49
C GLN A 121 17.12 9.22 3.75
N ALA A 122 17.51 8.36 2.80
CA ALA A 122 18.74 7.60 2.93
C ALA A 122 19.95 8.52 2.99
N THR A 123 20.77 8.34 4.02
CA THR A 123 22.06 9.02 4.16
C THR A 123 23.16 7.97 4.22
N LEU A 124 24.41 8.39 3.98
CA LEU A 124 25.58 7.50 4.08
C LEU A 124 25.70 6.85 5.47
N GLN A 125 25.16 7.46 6.52
CA GLN A 125 25.16 6.91 7.89
C GLN A 125 24.32 5.62 8.00
N LEU A 126 23.34 5.43 7.12
CA LEU A 126 22.50 4.23 7.10
C LEU A 126 23.15 3.07 6.33
N VAL A 127 24.29 3.31 5.68
CA VAL A 127 25.08 2.27 4.98
C VAL A 127 26.01 1.60 5.99
N THR A 128 25.43 0.80 6.88
CA THR A 128 26.16 0.03 7.89
C THR A 128 26.94 -1.13 7.26
N PRO A 129 27.87 -1.78 7.99
CA PRO A 129 28.52 -3.00 7.53
C PRO A 129 27.52 -4.11 7.17
N GLY A 130 26.41 -4.23 7.92
CA GLY A 130 25.33 -5.18 7.61
C GLY A 130 24.63 -4.89 6.28
N VAL A 131 24.36 -3.60 6.00
CA VAL A 131 23.79 -3.16 4.73
C VAL A 131 24.76 -3.41 3.57
N LEU A 132 26.04 -3.08 3.75
CA LEU A 132 27.08 -3.33 2.73
C LEU A 132 27.26 -4.82 2.44
N GLY A 133 27.27 -5.66 3.47
CA GLY A 133 27.34 -7.11 3.32
C GLY A 133 26.17 -7.64 2.51
N TRP A 134 24.95 -7.26 2.89
CA TRP A 134 23.73 -7.67 2.19
C TRP A 134 23.69 -7.19 0.73
N LEU A 135 24.12 -5.94 0.45
CA LEU A 135 24.23 -5.43 -0.91
C LEU A 135 25.33 -6.16 -1.71
N GLY A 136 26.45 -6.50 -1.07
CA GLY A 136 27.57 -7.21 -1.67
C GLY A 136 27.22 -8.64 -2.07
N GLU A 137 26.59 -9.39 -1.17
CA GLU A 137 26.10 -10.76 -1.41
C GLU A 137 25.13 -10.84 -2.60
N ARG A 138 24.41 -9.75 -2.85
CA ARG A 138 23.39 -9.64 -3.90
C ARG A 138 23.84 -8.86 -5.13
N GLY A 139 25.13 -8.54 -5.24
CA GLY A 139 25.68 -7.80 -6.38
C GLY A 139 25.09 -6.39 -6.57
N ALA A 140 24.43 -5.84 -5.55
CA ALA A 140 23.67 -4.60 -5.63
C ALA A 140 24.48 -3.34 -5.30
N LEU A 141 25.76 -3.48 -4.93
CA LEU A 141 26.62 -2.34 -4.61
C LEU A 141 26.71 -1.32 -5.77
N ALA A 142 26.69 -1.79 -7.01
CA ALA A 142 26.74 -0.93 -8.19
C ALA A 142 25.44 -0.14 -8.44
N ALA A 143 24.31 -0.57 -7.87
CA ALA A 143 23.03 0.12 -7.99
C ALA A 143 22.99 1.42 -7.16
N PHE A 144 23.84 1.53 -6.14
CA PHE A 144 23.95 2.70 -5.28
C PHE A 144 25.23 3.48 -5.61
N LYS A 145 25.21 4.26 -6.70
CA LYS A 145 26.31 5.19 -7.02
C LYS A 145 26.26 6.41 -6.11
N VAL A 146 27.35 6.67 -5.38
CA VAL A 146 27.60 7.97 -4.75
C VAL A 146 28.09 8.90 -5.86
N ASN A 147 27.25 9.85 -6.27
CA ASN A 147 27.72 10.97 -7.09
C ASN A 147 28.53 11.88 -6.17
N GLY A 148 29.84 11.92 -6.38
CA GLY A 148 30.74 12.87 -5.72
C GLY A 148 30.61 14.27 -6.30
#